data_AF-A0A952X459-F1
#
_entry.id   AF-A0A952X459-F1
#
_cell.length_a   1.000
_cell.length_b   1.000
_cell.length_c   1.000
_cell.angle_alpha   90.00
_cell.angle_beta   90.00
_cell.angle_gamma   90.00
#
_symmetry.space_group_name_H-M   'P 1'
#
loop_
_entity.id
_entity.type
_entity.pdbx_description
1 polymer ?
#
loop_
_entity_poly.entity_id
_entity_poly.type
_entity_poly.pdbx_seq_one_letter_code
_entity_poly.pdbx_strand_id
1 'polypeptide(L)' 'MNEKKQIERLRTKLQLLQRQLAGARKQCDDPQEVAQLEKEIATARAELQRLEQD' A
#
# COMPACT_ATOMS: atom_id res chain seq x y z
N MET A 1 8.14 11.31 18.50
CA MET A 1 7.04 11.83 17.64
C MET A 1 7.09 11.30 16.19
N ASN A 2 8.05 10.41 15.83
CA ASN A 2 8.30 10.04 14.43
C ASN A 2 7.54 8.80 13.95
N GLU A 3 7.44 7.73 14.76
CA GLU A 3 6.81 6.47 14.31
C GLU A 3 5.32 6.61 14.07
N LYS A 4 4.56 7.22 15.01
CA LYS A 4 3.11 7.45 14.81
C LYS A 4 2.81 8.21 13.51
N LYS A 5 3.64 9.22 13.18
CA LYS A 5 3.52 9.96 11.91
C LYS A 5 3.95 9.15 10.69
N GLN A 6 4.88 8.20 10.84
CA GLN A 6 5.24 7.26 9.76
C GLN A 6 4.13 6.23 9.52
N ILE A 7 3.56 5.67 10.59
CA ILE A 7 2.40 4.77 10.57
C ILE A 7 1.22 5.46 9.87
N GLU A 8 0.89 6.70 10.23
CA GLU A 8 -0.19 7.43 9.56
C GLU A 8 0.08 7.64 8.06
N ARG A 9 1.30 8.06 7.70
CA ARG A 9 1.69 8.20 6.28
C ARG A 9 1.59 6.89 5.51
N LEU A 10 2.03 5.77 6.09
CA LEU A 10 1.94 4.45 5.46
C LEU A 10 0.49 3.98 5.33
N ARG A 11 -0.35 4.22 6.33
CA ARG A 11 -1.80 3.92 6.25
C ARG A 11 -2.48 4.71 5.13
N THR A 12 -2.19 6.01 5.01
CA THR A 12 -2.70 6.83 3.90
C THR A 12 -2.19 6.33 2.55
N LYS A 13 -0.91 5.98 2.44
CA LYS A 13 -0.34 5.41 1.22
C LYS A 13 -1.01 4.08 0.84
N LEU A 14 -1.26 3.21 1.83
CA LEU A 14 -1.94 1.94 1.63
C LEU A 14 -3.37 2.11 1.12
N GLN A 15 -4.13 3.06 1.68
CA GLN A 15 -5.48 3.36 1.20
C GLN A 15 -5.48 3.84 -0.26
N LEU A 16 -4.51 4.68 -0.64
CA LEU A 16 -4.36 5.15 -2.02
C LEU A 16 -4.05 3.99 -2.97
N LEU A 17 -3.04 3.17 -2.63
CA LEU A 17 -2.63 2.03 -3.43
C LEU A 17 -3.76 1.00 -3.60
N GLN A 18 -4.54 0.75 -2.54
CA GLN A 18 -5.71 -0.13 -2.61
C GLN A 18 -6.78 0.41 -3.56
N ARG A 19 -7.03 1.73 -3.56
CA ARG A 19 -7.97 2.34 -4.50
C ARG A 19 -7.48 2.24 -5.94
N GLN A 20 -6.18 2.45 -6.17
CA GLN A 20 -5.55 2.27 -7.48
C GLN A 20 -5.66 0.82 -7.94
N LEU A 21 -5.37 -0.14 -7.06
CA LEU A 21 -5.48 -1.56 -7.36
C LEU A 21 -6.91 -1.95 -7.73
N ALA A 22 -7.91 -1.44 -7.00
CA ALA A 22 -9.31 -1.68 -7.32
C ALA A 22 -9.70 -1.09 -8.68
N GLY A 23 -9.17 0.08 -9.03
CA GLY A 23 -9.31 0.68 -10.37
C GLY A 23 -8.69 -0.17 -11.46
N ALA A 24 -7.40 -0.49 -11.32
CA ALA A 24 -6.62 -1.28 -12.28
C ALA A 24 -7.23 -2.68 -12.49
N ARG A 25 -7.63 -3.37 -11.42
CA ARG A 25 -8.33 -4.66 -11.50
C ARG A 25 -9.69 -4.58 -12.19
N LYS A 26 -10.41 -3.45 -12.04
CA LYS A 26 -11.72 -3.24 -12.69
C LYS A 26 -11.58 -2.89 -14.16
N GLN A 27 -10.53 -2.15 -14.50
CA GLN A 27 -10.24 -1.73 -15.86
C GLN A 27 -9.61 -2.86 -16.68
N CYS A 28 -8.98 -3.86 -16.04
CA CYS A 28 -8.36 -5.03 -16.71
C CYS A 28 -7.33 -4.64 -17.80
N ASP A 29 -6.82 -3.41 -17.75
CA ASP A 29 -6.02 -2.83 -18.82
C ASP A 29 -4.56 -3.32 -18.77
N ASP A 30 -3.98 -3.47 -17.58
CA ASP A 30 -2.60 -3.93 -17.43
C ASP A 30 -2.40 -4.87 -16.22
N PRO A 31 -2.14 -6.18 -16.46
CA PRO A 31 -1.83 -7.11 -15.39
C PRO A 31 -0.49 -6.82 -14.69
N GLN A 32 0.45 -6.14 -15.35
CA GLN A 32 1.71 -5.72 -14.73
C GLN A 32 1.47 -4.60 -13.72
N GLU A 33 0.59 -3.63 -14.03
CA GLU A 33 0.22 -2.57 -13.10
C GLU A 33 -0.42 -3.13 -11.84
N VAL A 34 -1.34 -4.10 -11.99
CA VAL A 34 -1.95 -4.82 -10.87
C VAL A 34 -0.90 -5.52 -10.02
N ALA A 35 0.03 -6.26 -10.62
CA ALA A 35 1.09 -6.97 -9.91
C ALA A 35 2.05 -6.00 -9.18
N GLN A 36 2.34 -4.85 -9.79
CA GLN A 36 3.19 -3.82 -9.20
C GLN A 36 2.50 -3.16 -7.99
N LEU A 37 1.22 -2.80 -8.11
CA LEU A 37 0.42 -2.25 -7.01
C LEU A 37 0.30 -3.23 -5.85
N GLU A 38 0.11 -4.53 -6.13
CA GLU A 38 0.09 -5.58 -5.10
C GLU A 38 1.41 -5.68 -4.35
N LYS A 39 2.54 -5.65 -5.07
CA LYS A 39 3.88 -5.68 -4.47
C LYS A 39 4.12 -4.45 -3.59
N GLU A 40 3.69 -3.27 -4.02
CA GLU A 40 3.80 -2.04 -3.25
C GLU A 40 2.93 -2.06 -1.99
N ILE A 41 1.70 -2.58 -2.08
CA ILE A 41 0.82 -2.78 -0.93
C ILE A 41 1.45 -3.76 0.06
N ALA A 42 2.00 -4.88 -0.41
CA ALA A 42 2.65 -5.87 0.44
C ALA A 42 3.86 -5.27 1.17
N THR A 43 4.67 -4.48 0.46
CA THR A 43 5.85 -3.80 1.03
C THR A 43 5.43 -2.79 2.10
N ALA A 44 4.48 -1.92 1.80
CA ALA A 44 3.99 -0.91 2.74
C ALA A 44 3.29 -1.54 3.96
N ARG A 45 2.59 -2.67 3.79
CA ARG A 45 2.03 -3.44 4.91
C ARG A 45 3.11 -4.05 5.80
N ALA A 46 4.15 -4.64 5.22
CA ALA A 46 5.25 -5.21 5.99
C ALA A 46 5.98 -4.14 6.79
N GLU A 47 6.20 -2.96 6.19
CA GLU A 47 6.80 -1.81 6.88
C GLU A 47 5.90 -1.27 7.99
N LEU A 48 4.58 -1.16 7.74
CA LEU A 48 3.61 -0.76 8.76
C LEU A 48 3.62 -1.73 9.95
N GLN A 49 3.62 -3.04 9.68
CA GLN A 49 3.61 -4.06 10.71
C GLN A 49 4.88 -4.01 11.57
N ARG A 50 6.05 -3.77 10.97
CA ARG A 50 7.30 -3.57 11.73
C ARG A 50 7.18 -2.38 12.68
N LEU A 51 6.73 -1.23 12.17
CA LEU A 51 6.56 -0.02 12.98
C LEU A 51 5.45 -0.12 14.03
N GLU A 52 4.49 -1.03 13.88
CA GLU A 52 3.47 -1.30 14.90
C GLU A 52 3.93 -2.31 15.97
N GLN A 53 5.02 -3.05 15.72
CA GLN A 53 5.59 -4.02 16.65
C GLN A 53 6.83 -3.50 17.41
N ASP A 54 7.45 -2.43 16.94
CA ASP A 54 8.45 -1.62 17.67
C ASP A 54 7.78 -0.74 18.76
#